data_AF-A0A534KEU5-F1
#
_entry.id   AF-A0A534KEU5-F1
#
_cell.length_a   1.000
_cell.length_b   1.000
_cell.length_c   1.000
_cell.angle_alpha   90.00
_cell.angle_beta   90.00
_cell.angle_gamma   90.00
#
_symmetry.space_group_name_H-M   'P 1'
#
loop_
_entity.id
_entity.type
_entity.pdbx_description
1 polymer ?
#
loop_
_entity_poly.entity_id
_entity_poly.type
_entity_poly.pdbx_seq_one_letter_code
_entity_poly.pdbx_strand_id
1 'polypeptide(L)'
;QPHYGINARGADEFFVQDGLAATIAGVTASFSLPLDLLGQTVYAQMHVGTNLYNQVNSFYLSGSAPPPPPPPPPPPPPNAPPSADFSWNPTAGDANTAFTFTATVSDDQDPATSIQVRWDWNGDGTWDTSWSTTHKAQHTFGSPADYTVVLEAIDSGGLTTTASHVVSVAPAQPLTASWDVYVHAHEDDWQLWQSPMTYYDYQNGDNLLFITATAGDGGQGASWWQAREAGQEASVRALAGSGLAEASSSVNICYTAVGQVCHSIWHYTYGDRTTSFFMRLPDGNLNGSGFASTGFHSLPKLRDGRDLTLTALDNSATYVSWADFYLTLQAIVSTYAPYDSTTWINAPEFDRAMVTGGPNSDCPSCPGHADHLAVADAVYQITVGLNAPWGRAFFVDYPMGWNDTRYPANLDATMYAIKKSFFMAYSDTIKAMTGFDEYLYGWTVQFWENSFHREYVRVI
;
A
#
# COMPACT_ATOMS: atom_id res chain seq x y z
N GLN A 1 56.46 64.63 -37.76
CA GLN A 1 55.58 63.80 -36.90
C GLN A 1 55.68 62.38 -37.41
N PRO A 2 56.15 61.42 -36.61
CA PRO A 2 56.24 60.02 -37.05
C PRO A 2 54.83 59.42 -37.16
N HIS A 3 54.54 58.81 -38.31
CA HIS A 3 53.39 57.95 -38.54
C HIS A 3 53.71 56.56 -37.95
N TYR A 4 52.92 56.11 -36.97
CA TYR A 4 53.13 54.82 -36.31
C TYR A 4 52.24 53.75 -36.97
N GLY A 5 52.83 52.91 -37.83
CA GLY A 5 52.16 51.77 -38.47
C GLY A 5 52.99 50.50 -38.29
N ILE A 6 52.64 49.69 -37.28
CA ILE A 6 53.25 48.39 -37.02
C ILE A 6 52.76 47.40 -38.09
N ASN A 7 53.66 46.77 -38.84
CA ASN A 7 53.31 45.60 -39.66
C ASN A 7 53.88 44.31 -39.07
N ALA A 8 53.36 43.17 -39.52
CA ALA A 8 53.25 41.94 -38.75
C ALA A 8 54.55 41.19 -38.38
N ARG A 9 55.77 41.75 -38.54
CA ARG A 9 57.04 41.01 -38.27
C ARG A 9 58.26 41.80 -37.69
N GLY A 10 58.10 42.94 -37.02
CA GLY A 10 59.06 43.38 -35.98
C GLY A 10 59.82 44.71 -36.17
N ALA A 11 59.75 45.50 -35.08
CA ALA A 11 60.52 46.64 -34.54
C ALA A 11 60.77 47.94 -35.34
N ASP A 12 60.76 49.04 -34.58
CA ASP A 12 60.61 50.47 -34.97
C ASP A 12 61.75 51.07 -35.83
N GLU A 13 61.39 51.96 -36.77
CA GLU A 13 62.33 52.77 -37.57
C GLU A 13 62.61 54.15 -36.91
N PHE A 14 63.89 54.46 -36.68
CA PHE A 14 64.33 55.82 -36.29
C PHE A 14 65.03 56.49 -37.48
N PHE A 15 64.62 57.72 -37.83
CA PHE A 15 65.29 58.54 -38.84
C PHE A 15 66.07 59.68 -38.16
N VAL A 16 67.37 59.77 -38.43
CA VAL A 16 68.17 60.97 -38.14
C VAL A 16 68.44 61.68 -39.47
N GLN A 17 67.79 62.83 -39.69
CA GLN A 17 67.95 63.63 -40.91
C GLN A 17 68.92 64.81 -40.71
N ASP A 18 69.87 64.90 -41.63
CA ASP A 18 70.72 66.03 -42.01
C ASP A 18 71.63 66.72 -40.97
N GLY A 19 72.95 66.59 -41.21
CA GLY A 19 74.04 67.33 -40.57
C GLY A 19 75.40 66.92 -41.17
N LEU A 20 76.41 67.79 -41.08
CA LEU A 20 77.79 67.56 -41.53
C LEU A 20 78.31 66.17 -41.09
N ALA A 21 79.00 65.46 -41.99
CA ALA A 21 79.52 64.11 -41.73
C ALA A 21 80.39 64.06 -40.47
N ALA A 22 79.83 63.50 -39.40
CA ALA A 22 80.53 63.21 -38.15
C ALA A 22 80.29 61.75 -37.77
N THR A 23 81.33 61.04 -37.37
CA THR A 23 81.19 59.70 -36.78
C THR A 23 80.63 59.86 -35.37
N ILE A 24 79.38 59.46 -35.17
CA ILE A 24 78.77 59.41 -33.84
C ILE A 24 78.95 57.99 -33.31
N ALA A 25 79.76 57.81 -32.26
CA ALA A 25 79.96 56.53 -31.59
C ALA A 25 79.19 56.51 -30.25
N GLY A 26 78.65 55.34 -29.88
CA GLY A 26 77.98 55.15 -28.59
C GLY A 26 76.49 55.53 -28.54
N VAL A 27 75.81 55.64 -29.68
CA VAL A 27 74.36 55.88 -29.71
C VAL A 27 73.63 54.67 -29.12
N THR A 28 72.84 54.89 -28.08
CA THR A 28 71.98 53.87 -27.47
C THR A 28 70.53 54.14 -27.83
N ALA A 29 69.86 53.13 -28.40
CA ALA A 29 68.41 53.11 -28.59
C ALA A 29 67.80 52.16 -27.56
N SER A 30 66.68 52.55 -26.97
CA SER A 30 65.93 51.72 -26.01
C SER A 30 64.47 51.69 -26.43
N PHE A 31 63.88 50.50 -26.41
CA PHE A 31 62.47 50.26 -26.71
C PHE A 31 61.89 49.30 -25.67
N SER A 32 60.59 49.41 -25.42
CA SER A 32 59.86 48.47 -24.55
C SER A 32 59.11 47.49 -25.42
N LEU A 33 59.26 46.19 -25.14
CA LEU A 33 58.51 45.14 -25.82
C LEU A 33 57.36 44.65 -24.94
N PRO A 34 56.19 44.30 -25.51
CA PRO A 34 55.11 43.73 -24.72
C PRO A 34 55.47 42.30 -24.26
N LEU A 35 54.92 41.90 -23.11
CA LEU A 35 55.23 40.61 -22.44
C LEU A 35 54.76 39.38 -23.22
N ASP A 36 53.86 39.55 -24.20
CA ASP A 36 53.38 38.49 -25.09
C ASP A 36 54.46 38.02 -26.09
N LEU A 37 55.54 38.79 -26.27
CA LEU A 37 56.70 38.40 -27.08
C LEU A 37 57.71 37.52 -26.31
N LEU A 38 57.51 37.27 -25.01
CA LEU A 38 58.35 36.34 -24.25
C LEU A 38 58.28 34.92 -24.86
N GLY A 39 59.45 34.35 -25.12
CA GLY A 39 59.59 33.06 -25.79
C GLY A 39 59.74 33.13 -27.31
N GLN A 40 59.65 34.34 -27.90
CA GLN A 40 59.81 34.58 -29.33
C GLN A 40 61.22 35.13 -29.66
N THR A 41 61.64 34.97 -30.92
CA THR A 41 62.80 35.68 -31.48
C THR A 41 62.34 36.99 -32.09
N VAL A 42 62.92 38.11 -31.66
CA VAL A 42 62.60 39.44 -32.18
C VAL A 42 63.80 39.95 -32.99
N TYR A 43 63.51 40.66 -34.07
CA TYR A 43 64.49 41.29 -34.95
C TYR A 43 64.43 42.80 -34.75
N ALA A 44 65.59 43.44 -34.60
CA ALA A 44 65.70 44.89 -34.54
C ALA A 44 66.70 45.39 -35.59
N GLN A 45 66.38 46.52 -36.22
CA GLN A 45 67.22 47.17 -37.22
C GLN A 45 67.31 48.66 -36.91
N MET A 46 68.47 49.28 -37.16
CA MET A 46 68.66 50.72 -37.07
C MET A 46 69.09 51.27 -38.43
N HIS A 47 68.41 52.29 -38.93
CA HIS A 47 68.73 52.95 -40.19
C HIS A 47 69.40 54.31 -39.89
N VAL A 48 70.45 54.67 -40.64
CA VAL A 48 71.13 55.97 -40.50
C VAL A 48 71.32 56.59 -41.88
N GLY A 49 70.84 57.83 -42.07
CA GLY A 49 70.94 58.56 -43.33
C GLY A 49 70.03 58.03 -44.45
N THR A 50 70.35 58.34 -45.71
CA THR A 50 69.55 57.98 -46.91
C THR A 50 69.76 56.53 -47.34
N ASN A 51 69.58 55.57 -46.42
CA ASN A 51 69.66 54.12 -46.64
C ASN A 51 71.05 53.54 -46.94
N LEU A 52 72.01 53.72 -46.03
CA LEU A 52 73.27 52.98 -46.08
C LEU A 52 73.66 52.42 -44.70
N TYR A 53 72.96 51.36 -44.25
CA TYR A 53 73.51 50.14 -43.61
C TYR A 53 72.35 49.25 -43.12
N ASN A 54 72.27 48.00 -43.61
CA ASN A 54 71.30 47.00 -43.14
C ASN A 54 72.01 45.94 -42.29
N GLN A 55 72.21 46.22 -40.99
CA GLN A 55 72.49 45.14 -40.03
C GLN A 55 71.26 44.91 -39.18
N VAL A 56 70.71 43.71 -39.30
CA VAL A 56 69.62 43.21 -38.47
C VAL A 56 70.25 42.31 -37.42
N ASN A 57 70.06 42.63 -36.15
CA ASN A 57 70.41 41.73 -35.06
C ASN A 57 69.12 41.12 -34.53
N SER A 58 69.11 39.79 -34.43
CA SER A 58 68.08 39.08 -33.69
C SER A 58 68.54 38.82 -32.27
N PHE A 59 67.58 38.83 -31.36
CA PHE A 59 67.80 38.35 -30.00
C PHE A 59 66.57 37.57 -29.53
N TYR A 60 66.82 36.56 -28.71
CA TYR A 60 65.78 35.73 -28.13
C TYR A 60 65.34 36.31 -26.79
N LEU A 61 64.03 36.41 -26.58
CA LEU A 61 63.46 36.83 -25.29
C LEU A 61 63.17 35.60 -24.44
N SER A 62 63.97 35.35 -23.41
CA SER A 62 63.77 34.23 -22.50
C SER A 62 62.55 34.44 -21.58
N GLY A 63 61.62 33.50 -21.58
CA GLY A 63 60.43 33.50 -20.73
C GLY A 63 59.26 32.81 -21.43
N SER A 64 58.19 32.53 -20.68
CA SER A 64 56.91 32.09 -21.24
C SER A 64 55.86 33.16 -20.96
N ALA A 65 55.04 33.49 -21.96
CA ALA A 65 53.89 34.37 -21.76
C ALA A 65 53.00 33.85 -20.61
N PRO A 66 52.38 34.74 -19.80
CA PRO A 66 51.46 34.32 -18.75
C PRO A 66 50.32 33.47 -19.32
N PRO A 67 49.83 32.44 -18.60
CA PRO A 67 48.66 31.70 -19.04
C PRO A 67 47.44 32.64 -19.13
N PRO A 68 46.54 32.44 -20.11
CA PRO A 68 45.32 33.22 -20.19
C PRO A 68 44.47 33.04 -18.91
N PRO A 69 43.64 34.04 -18.54
CA PRO A 69 42.74 33.89 -17.41
C PRO A 69 41.82 32.67 -17.60
N PRO A 70 41.40 32.00 -16.52
CA PRO A 70 40.50 30.86 -16.61
C PRO A 70 39.20 31.29 -17.32
N PRO A 71 38.60 30.41 -18.14
CA PRO A 71 37.32 30.71 -18.78
C PRO A 71 36.26 31.01 -17.71
N PRO A 72 35.29 31.89 -18.00
CA PRO A 72 34.17 32.12 -17.09
C PRO A 72 33.45 30.80 -16.81
N PRO A 73 32.88 30.62 -15.60
CA PRO A 73 32.08 29.45 -15.29
C PRO A 73 30.95 29.29 -16.31
N PRO A 74 30.56 28.05 -16.65
CA PRO A 74 29.41 27.82 -17.52
C PRO A 74 28.16 28.48 -16.90
N PRO A 75 27.25 29.02 -17.72
CA PRO A 75 25.99 29.54 -17.22
C PRO A 75 25.22 28.44 -16.47
N PRO A 76 24.45 28.77 -15.42
CA PRO A 76 23.57 27.81 -14.77
C PRO A 76 22.60 27.18 -15.78
N PRO A 77 22.17 25.92 -15.56
CA PRO A 77 21.22 25.27 -16.44
C PRO A 77 19.93 26.11 -16.54
N PRO A 78 19.29 26.17 -17.73
CA PRO A 78 17.99 26.82 -17.88
C PRO A 78 16.94 26.17 -16.98
N ASN A 79 16.02 26.98 -16.44
CA ASN A 79 14.89 26.51 -15.65
C ASN A 79 14.05 25.49 -16.44
N ALA A 80 13.75 24.35 -15.83
CA ALA A 80 12.88 23.33 -16.41
C ALA A 80 11.47 23.42 -15.77
N PRO A 81 10.42 22.88 -16.43
CA PRO A 81 9.13 22.75 -15.77
C PRO A 81 9.20 21.79 -14.56
N PRO A 82 8.31 21.97 -13.57
CA PRO A 82 8.30 21.10 -12.41
C PRO A 82 7.89 19.66 -12.77
N SER A 83 8.16 18.71 -11.88
CA SER A 83 7.62 17.36 -11.92
C SER A 83 6.35 17.25 -11.07
N ALA A 84 5.28 16.81 -11.72
CA ALA A 84 3.90 16.58 -11.29
C ALA A 84 3.51 15.13 -10.97
N ASP A 85 2.97 14.80 -9.80
CA ASP A 85 2.12 13.60 -9.61
C ASP A 85 1.13 13.79 -8.44
N PHE A 86 0.19 12.87 -8.24
CA PHE A 86 -0.69 12.87 -7.07
C PHE A 86 -1.22 11.50 -6.66
N SER A 87 -1.69 11.44 -5.42
CA SER A 87 -2.43 10.31 -4.86
C SER A 87 -3.74 10.79 -4.23
N TRP A 88 -4.69 9.89 -4.00
CA TRP A 88 -5.95 10.20 -3.31
C TRP A 88 -6.31 9.11 -2.30
N ASN A 89 -7.04 9.50 -1.26
CA ASN A 89 -7.54 8.61 -0.22
C ASN A 89 -8.98 9.02 0.17
N PRO A 90 -9.95 8.09 0.24
CA PRO A 90 -9.85 6.65 -0.03
C PRO A 90 -9.60 6.32 -1.52
N THR A 91 -8.99 5.17 -1.83
CA THR A 91 -8.73 4.75 -3.23
C THR A 91 -9.99 4.22 -3.94
N ALA A 92 -11.06 4.00 -3.18
CA ALA A 92 -12.38 3.62 -3.67
C ALA A 92 -13.45 4.40 -2.88
N GLY A 93 -14.57 4.70 -3.52
CA GLY A 93 -15.67 5.41 -2.90
C GLY A 93 -16.84 5.59 -3.85
N ASP A 94 -17.94 6.08 -3.32
CA ASP A 94 -19.17 6.36 -4.05
C ASP A 94 -19.40 7.87 -4.25
N ALA A 95 -20.56 8.24 -4.78
CA ALA A 95 -20.92 9.64 -5.04
C ALA A 95 -21.04 10.52 -3.77
N ASN A 96 -20.97 9.94 -2.56
CA ASN A 96 -20.97 10.67 -1.29
C ASN A 96 -19.58 10.74 -0.66
N THR A 97 -18.60 10.05 -1.23
CA THR A 97 -17.26 9.93 -0.65
C THR A 97 -16.46 11.22 -0.86
N ALA A 98 -15.88 11.75 0.22
CA ALA A 98 -14.94 12.86 0.17
C ALA A 98 -13.51 12.35 -0.03
N PHE A 99 -12.99 12.48 -1.25
CA PHE A 99 -11.64 12.09 -1.61
C PHE A 99 -10.65 13.20 -1.24
N THR A 100 -9.58 12.85 -0.55
CA THR A 100 -8.47 13.77 -0.26
C THR A 100 -7.34 13.51 -1.24
N PHE A 101 -7.14 14.43 -2.17
CA PHE A 101 -6.06 14.44 -3.15
C PHE A 101 -4.83 15.12 -2.56
N THR A 102 -3.66 14.49 -2.70
CA THR A 102 -2.36 15.02 -2.26
C THR A 102 -1.40 15.04 -3.45
N ALA A 103 -1.06 16.24 -3.91
CA ALA A 103 -0.08 16.46 -4.95
C ALA A 103 1.35 16.25 -4.43
N THR A 104 2.21 15.69 -5.26
CA THR A 104 3.65 15.55 -5.05
C THR A 104 4.35 16.31 -6.16
N VAL A 105 5.13 17.33 -5.79
CA VAL A 105 5.79 18.24 -6.72
C VAL A 105 7.28 18.35 -6.41
N SER A 106 8.09 18.53 -7.45
CA SER A 106 9.52 18.86 -7.31
C SER A 106 10.00 19.67 -8.51
N ASP A 107 11.08 20.44 -8.35
CA ASP A 107 11.64 21.30 -9.38
C ASP A 107 13.16 21.46 -9.19
N ASP A 108 13.90 21.82 -10.24
CA ASP A 108 15.36 21.98 -10.18
C ASP A 108 15.81 23.31 -9.56
N GLN A 109 14.95 24.34 -9.58
CA GLN A 109 15.28 25.69 -9.11
C GLN A 109 14.31 26.21 -8.05
N ASP A 110 13.11 25.64 -7.95
CA ASP A 110 12.07 26.01 -7.00
C ASP A 110 11.89 25.01 -5.84
N PRO A 111 11.78 25.47 -4.58
CA PRO A 111 11.38 24.59 -3.49
C PRO A 111 9.92 24.14 -3.69
N ALA A 112 9.59 22.90 -3.33
CA ALA A 112 8.22 22.37 -3.47
C ALA A 112 7.14 23.32 -2.91
N THR A 113 7.44 24.04 -1.82
CA THR A 113 6.52 25.01 -1.19
C THR A 113 6.19 26.26 -2.01
N SER A 114 7.00 26.62 -3.03
CA SER A 114 6.68 27.72 -3.96
C SER A 114 5.86 27.26 -5.17
N ILE A 115 5.88 25.96 -5.48
CA ILE A 115 5.13 25.39 -6.61
C ILE A 115 3.64 25.44 -6.30
N GLN A 116 2.89 26.06 -7.20
CA GLN A 116 1.43 26.13 -7.11
C GLN A 116 0.81 24.99 -7.92
N VAL A 117 -0.31 24.48 -7.43
CA VAL A 117 -1.09 23.44 -8.09
C VAL A 117 -2.54 23.85 -8.29
N ARG A 118 -3.17 23.27 -9.31
CA ARG A 118 -4.62 23.31 -9.53
C ARG A 118 -5.11 22.01 -10.16
N TRP A 119 -6.42 21.82 -10.08
CA TRP A 119 -7.13 20.59 -10.41
C TRP A 119 -8.24 20.86 -11.41
N ASP A 120 -8.35 19.95 -12.37
CA ASP A 120 -9.52 19.69 -13.21
C ASP A 120 -10.03 18.31 -12.78
N TRP A 121 -11.20 18.27 -12.15
CA TRP A 121 -11.74 17.08 -11.51
C TRP A 121 -12.35 16.10 -12.51
N ASN A 122 -12.79 16.57 -13.68
CA ASN A 122 -13.52 15.74 -14.64
C ASN A 122 -12.78 15.54 -15.98
N GLY A 123 -11.64 16.22 -16.17
CA GLY A 123 -10.81 16.13 -17.36
C GLY A 123 -11.43 16.81 -18.58
N ASP A 124 -12.34 17.77 -18.38
CA ASP A 124 -13.01 18.47 -19.48
C ASP A 124 -12.16 19.60 -20.10
N GLY A 125 -10.98 19.87 -19.53
CA GLY A 125 -10.06 20.93 -19.96
C GLY A 125 -10.31 22.27 -19.28
N THR A 126 -11.28 22.35 -18.36
CA THR A 126 -11.56 23.51 -17.51
C THR A 126 -11.03 23.26 -16.10
N TRP A 127 -10.26 24.21 -15.58
CA TRP A 127 -9.73 24.12 -14.22
C TRP A 127 -10.80 24.47 -13.18
N ASP A 128 -11.13 23.51 -12.31
CA ASP A 128 -12.14 23.66 -11.26
C ASP A 128 -11.63 24.41 -10.02
N THR A 129 -10.30 24.49 -9.86
CA THR A 129 -9.67 25.17 -8.74
C THR A 129 -8.71 26.27 -9.21
N SER A 130 -8.57 27.28 -8.36
CA SER A 130 -7.53 28.30 -8.54
C SER A 130 -6.16 27.75 -8.11
N TRP A 131 -5.09 28.37 -8.62
CA TRP A 131 -3.73 28.08 -8.19
C TRP A 131 -3.56 28.20 -6.67
N SER A 132 -2.87 27.23 -6.07
CA SER A 132 -2.65 27.16 -4.62
C SER A 132 -1.30 26.52 -4.31
N THR A 133 -0.59 27.02 -3.31
CA THR A 133 0.60 26.34 -2.73
C THR A 133 0.20 25.25 -1.71
N THR A 134 -1.09 25.08 -1.42
CA THR A 134 -1.59 23.96 -0.61
C THR A 134 -1.73 22.73 -1.50
N HIS A 135 -0.85 21.75 -1.33
CA HIS A 135 -0.85 20.52 -2.13
C HIS A 135 -1.92 19.48 -1.74
N LYS A 136 -2.88 19.85 -0.89
CA LYS A 136 -4.01 18.99 -0.51
C LYS A 136 -5.33 19.63 -0.90
N ALA A 137 -6.19 18.84 -1.53
CA ALA A 137 -7.55 19.25 -1.91
C ALA A 137 -8.53 18.14 -1.58
N GLN A 138 -9.74 18.50 -1.16
CA GLN A 138 -10.85 17.56 -0.99
C GLN A 138 -11.86 17.75 -2.12
N HIS A 139 -12.34 16.65 -2.68
CA HIS A 139 -13.37 16.65 -3.72
C HIS A 139 -14.32 15.47 -3.54
N THR A 140 -15.60 15.70 -3.85
CA THR A 140 -16.65 14.67 -3.88
C THR A 140 -17.30 14.70 -5.25
N PHE A 141 -17.30 13.55 -5.92
CA PHE A 141 -17.90 13.41 -7.24
C PHE A 141 -19.39 13.16 -7.11
N GLY A 142 -20.23 14.03 -7.70
CA GLY A 142 -21.68 13.99 -7.49
C GLY A 142 -22.43 12.85 -8.20
N SER A 143 -21.73 11.99 -8.96
CA SER A 143 -22.34 10.86 -9.66
C SER A 143 -21.34 9.72 -9.87
N PRO A 144 -21.80 8.48 -10.02
CA PRO A 144 -20.93 7.36 -10.36
C PRO A 144 -20.41 7.45 -11.80
N ALA A 145 -19.09 7.41 -11.94
CA ALA A 145 -18.37 7.36 -13.21
C ALA A 145 -16.87 7.14 -12.97
N ASP A 146 -16.13 6.87 -14.04
CA ASP A 146 -14.68 7.02 -14.06
C ASP A 146 -14.34 8.47 -14.44
N TYR A 147 -13.70 9.20 -13.51
CA TYR A 147 -13.28 10.58 -13.71
C TYR A 147 -11.79 10.64 -14.03
N THR A 148 -11.42 11.30 -15.12
CA THR A 148 -10.01 11.59 -15.40
C THR A 148 -9.62 12.87 -14.67
N VAL A 149 -9.07 12.73 -13.47
CA VAL A 149 -8.61 13.88 -12.68
C VAL A 149 -7.26 14.34 -13.23
N VAL A 150 -7.12 15.64 -13.47
CA VAL A 150 -5.89 16.26 -13.97
C VAL A 150 -5.37 17.26 -12.94
N LEU A 151 -4.11 17.07 -12.55
CA LEU A 151 -3.31 18.02 -11.78
C LEU A 151 -2.46 18.85 -12.75
N GLU A 152 -2.40 20.16 -12.56
CA GLU A 152 -1.36 21.01 -13.14
C GLU A 152 -0.53 21.64 -12.04
N ALA A 153 0.78 21.66 -12.22
CA ALA A 153 1.72 22.37 -11.36
C ALA A 153 2.44 23.47 -12.15
N ILE A 154 2.70 24.60 -11.50
CA ILE A 154 3.44 25.75 -12.06
C ILE A 154 4.54 26.20 -11.10
N ASP A 155 5.73 26.40 -11.65
CA ASP A 155 6.89 26.94 -10.93
C ASP A 155 6.84 28.47 -10.81
N SER A 156 7.88 29.08 -10.21
CA SER A 156 7.97 30.54 -10.09
C SER A 156 8.34 31.24 -11.41
N GLY A 157 8.90 30.50 -12.37
CA GLY A 157 9.23 30.94 -13.73
C GLY A 157 8.04 30.94 -14.70
N GLY A 158 6.91 30.36 -14.30
CA GLY A 158 5.69 30.23 -15.10
C GLY A 158 5.65 29.00 -16.02
N LEU A 159 6.56 28.04 -15.85
CA LEU A 159 6.56 26.78 -16.59
C LEU A 159 5.60 25.78 -15.92
N THR A 160 4.84 25.05 -16.73
CA THR A 160 3.81 24.13 -16.23
C THR A 160 4.06 22.68 -16.64
N THR A 161 3.53 21.76 -15.83
CA THR A 161 3.43 20.32 -16.13
C THR A 161 2.05 19.81 -15.72
N THR A 162 1.59 18.72 -16.32
CA THR A 162 0.36 18.05 -15.93
C THR A 162 0.57 16.58 -15.61
N ALA A 163 -0.25 16.05 -14.70
CA ALA A 163 -0.38 14.63 -14.40
C ALA A 163 -1.87 14.26 -14.36
N SER A 164 -2.24 13.07 -14.80
CA SER A 164 -3.63 12.62 -14.75
C SER A 164 -3.76 11.17 -14.32
N HIS A 165 -4.83 10.89 -13.58
CA HIS A 165 -5.20 9.56 -13.12
C HIS A 165 -6.71 9.36 -13.23
N VAL A 166 -7.13 8.12 -13.45
CA VAL A 166 -8.55 7.75 -13.44
C VAL A 166 -8.98 7.44 -12.01
N VAL A 167 -10.02 8.14 -11.54
CA VAL A 167 -10.67 7.91 -10.25
C VAL A 167 -12.04 7.29 -10.50
N SER A 168 -12.20 6.03 -10.14
CA SER A 168 -13.46 5.30 -10.26
C SER A 168 -14.38 5.58 -9.09
N VAL A 169 -15.57 6.10 -9.37
CA VAL A 169 -16.61 6.42 -8.38
C VAL A 169 -17.78 5.45 -8.57
N ALA A 170 -18.02 4.64 -7.56
CA ALA A 170 -19.10 3.66 -7.56
C ALA A 170 -20.48 4.34 -7.38
N PRO A 171 -21.58 3.68 -7.81
CA PRO A 171 -22.93 4.11 -7.45
C PRO A 171 -23.06 4.28 -5.94
N ALA A 172 -23.69 5.38 -5.51
CA ALA A 172 -24.07 5.56 -4.11
C ALA A 172 -24.82 4.32 -3.64
N GLN A 173 -24.24 3.59 -2.69
CA GLN A 173 -24.90 2.41 -2.14
C GLN A 173 -26.10 2.90 -1.33
N PRO A 174 -27.29 2.29 -1.49
CA PRO A 174 -28.42 2.67 -0.66
C PRO A 174 -28.05 2.45 0.82
N LEU A 175 -28.06 3.52 1.61
CA LEU A 175 -27.75 3.58 3.05
C LEU A 175 -28.75 2.80 3.95
N THR A 176 -29.32 1.68 3.48
CA THR A 176 -30.42 0.99 4.16
C THR A 176 -30.12 -0.45 4.58
N ALA A 177 -29.03 -1.07 4.15
CA ALA A 177 -28.67 -2.40 4.62
C ALA A 177 -27.25 -2.36 5.22
N SER A 178 -27.16 -2.47 6.54
CA SER A 178 -25.88 -2.67 7.22
C SER A 178 -25.33 -4.04 6.86
N TRP A 179 -24.00 -4.18 6.95
CA TRP A 179 -23.32 -5.44 6.70
C TRP A 179 -22.60 -5.90 7.95
N ASP A 180 -22.83 -7.13 8.36
CA ASP A 180 -22.12 -7.77 9.46
C ASP A 180 -21.28 -8.91 8.89
N VAL A 181 -19.97 -8.69 8.91
CA VAL A 181 -18.97 -9.61 8.38
C VAL A 181 -18.42 -10.43 9.52
N TYR A 182 -18.65 -11.73 9.49
CA TYR A 182 -18.19 -12.70 10.48
C TYR A 182 -17.00 -13.47 9.92
N VAL A 183 -15.81 -13.16 10.41
CA VAL A 183 -14.57 -13.82 10.03
C VAL A 183 -14.19 -14.81 11.13
N HIS A 184 -13.84 -16.03 10.77
CA HIS A 184 -13.47 -17.06 11.74
C HIS A 184 -12.53 -18.12 11.13
N ALA A 185 -11.92 -18.94 11.99
CA ALA A 185 -10.91 -19.90 11.57
C ALA A 185 -11.51 -21.18 10.99
N HIS A 186 -12.55 -21.71 11.62
CA HIS A 186 -13.22 -22.97 11.24
C HIS A 186 -14.74 -22.82 11.23
N GLU A 187 -15.41 -23.82 10.68
CA GLU A 187 -16.83 -23.79 10.32
C GLU A 187 -17.81 -23.82 11.50
N ASP A 188 -17.34 -24.15 12.71
CA ASP A 188 -18.10 -24.18 13.97
C ASP A 188 -17.95 -22.92 14.82
N ASP A 189 -16.99 -22.06 14.49
CA ASP A 189 -16.59 -20.96 15.37
C ASP A 189 -17.69 -19.91 15.57
N TRP A 190 -18.41 -19.53 14.50
CA TRP A 190 -19.39 -18.44 14.60
C TRP A 190 -20.62 -18.86 15.40
N GLN A 191 -21.00 -20.13 15.33
CA GLN A 191 -22.08 -20.71 16.13
C GLN A 191 -21.70 -20.70 17.62
N LEU A 192 -20.41 -20.87 17.92
CA LEU A 192 -19.90 -21.01 19.28
C LEU A 192 -19.56 -19.69 19.97
N TRP A 193 -19.11 -18.67 19.25
CA TRP A 193 -18.55 -17.46 19.87
C TRP A 193 -19.10 -16.15 19.34
N GLN A 194 -19.67 -16.13 18.13
CA GLN A 194 -20.21 -14.93 17.49
C GLN A 194 -21.75 -14.93 17.42
N SER A 195 -22.36 -16.00 17.90
CA SER A 195 -23.80 -16.16 18.09
C SER A 195 -24.13 -16.02 19.59
N PRO A 196 -25.31 -15.51 19.99
CA PRO A 196 -26.47 -15.10 19.17
C PRO A 196 -26.39 -13.75 18.44
N MET A 197 -25.29 -12.97 18.48
CA MET A 197 -25.27 -11.68 17.77
C MET A 197 -25.57 -11.81 16.27
N THR A 198 -25.01 -12.83 15.60
CA THR A 198 -25.36 -13.17 14.20
C THR A 198 -26.87 -13.26 13.94
N TYR A 199 -27.64 -13.83 14.88
CA TYR A 199 -29.09 -13.92 14.75
C TYR A 199 -29.73 -12.53 14.81
N TYR A 200 -29.33 -11.70 15.78
CA TYR A 200 -29.92 -10.38 15.96
C TYR A 200 -29.64 -9.45 14.78
N ASP A 201 -28.42 -9.48 14.24
CA ASP A 201 -28.06 -8.68 13.06
C ASP A 201 -28.93 -9.06 11.85
N TYR A 202 -29.08 -10.37 11.60
CA TYR A 202 -29.98 -10.84 10.54
C TYR A 202 -31.44 -10.43 10.78
N GLN A 203 -31.92 -10.48 12.02
CA GLN A 203 -33.28 -10.06 12.37
C GLN A 203 -33.47 -8.54 12.27
N ASN A 204 -32.41 -7.75 12.43
CA ASN A 204 -32.42 -6.31 12.27
C ASN A 204 -32.43 -5.87 10.80
N GLY A 205 -32.25 -6.81 9.87
CA GLY A 205 -32.28 -6.56 8.43
C GLY A 205 -30.89 -6.49 7.79
N ASP A 206 -29.84 -6.75 8.55
CA ASP A 206 -28.47 -6.67 8.06
C ASP A 206 -28.16 -7.82 7.09
N ASN A 207 -27.21 -7.57 6.20
CA ASN A 207 -26.61 -8.59 5.34
C ASN A 207 -25.46 -9.26 6.10
N LEU A 208 -25.42 -10.59 6.07
CA LEU A 208 -24.37 -11.35 6.72
C LEU A 208 -23.37 -11.89 5.70
N LEU A 209 -22.09 -11.68 5.98
CA LEU A 209 -20.98 -12.24 5.23
C LEU A 209 -20.12 -13.11 6.14
N PHE A 210 -20.13 -14.42 5.95
CA PHE A 210 -19.28 -15.35 6.68
C PHE A 210 -18.00 -15.64 5.89
N ILE A 211 -16.84 -15.60 6.54
CA ILE A 211 -15.54 -15.89 5.94
C ILE A 211 -14.81 -16.89 6.82
N THR A 212 -14.70 -18.13 6.34
CA THR A 212 -13.99 -19.22 7.02
C THR A 212 -12.60 -19.39 6.40
N ALA A 213 -11.56 -19.19 7.21
CA ALA A 213 -10.18 -19.16 6.73
C ALA A 213 -9.60 -20.56 6.44
N THR A 214 -9.79 -21.51 7.35
CA THR A 214 -9.29 -22.88 7.20
C THR A 214 -10.42 -23.82 6.81
N ALA A 215 -10.07 -25.03 6.37
CA ALA A 215 -11.04 -26.10 6.09
C ALA A 215 -11.44 -26.88 7.36
N GLY A 216 -10.87 -26.54 8.52
CA GLY A 216 -11.08 -27.29 9.76
C GLY A 216 -10.81 -28.79 9.61
N ASP A 217 -9.85 -29.16 8.75
CA ASP A 217 -9.72 -30.53 8.28
C ASP A 217 -9.22 -31.49 9.37
N GLY A 218 -8.57 -30.99 10.43
CA GLY A 218 -8.05 -31.83 11.50
C GLY A 218 -7.12 -32.95 11.02
N GLY A 219 -6.49 -32.77 9.85
CA GLY A 219 -5.69 -33.78 9.16
C GLY A 219 -6.49 -34.86 8.41
N GLN A 220 -7.82 -34.76 8.35
CA GLN A 220 -8.71 -35.68 7.67
C GLN A 220 -8.85 -35.35 6.16
N GLY A 221 -9.48 -36.26 5.42
CA GLY A 221 -9.68 -36.11 3.97
C GLY A 221 -10.86 -35.20 3.60
N ALA A 222 -11.06 -35.02 2.29
CA ALA A 222 -12.05 -34.09 1.75
C ALA A 222 -13.49 -34.31 2.22
N SER A 223 -13.90 -35.56 2.42
CA SER A 223 -15.23 -35.86 2.96
C SER A 223 -15.49 -35.25 4.34
N TRP A 224 -14.43 -34.99 5.12
CA TRP A 224 -14.54 -34.38 6.44
C TRP A 224 -14.75 -32.87 6.34
N TRP A 225 -13.82 -32.14 5.72
CA TRP A 225 -13.97 -30.68 5.62
C TRP A 225 -15.20 -30.27 4.79
N GLN A 226 -15.58 -31.04 3.76
CA GLN A 226 -16.83 -30.80 3.04
C GLN A 226 -18.07 -30.98 3.92
N ALA A 227 -18.03 -31.90 4.88
CA ALA A 227 -19.11 -32.05 5.85
C ALA A 227 -19.16 -30.88 6.83
N ARG A 228 -18.00 -30.31 7.21
CA ARG A 228 -17.92 -29.11 8.03
C ARG A 228 -18.50 -27.89 7.30
N GLU A 229 -18.16 -27.68 6.03
CA GLU A 229 -18.77 -26.63 5.19
C GLU A 229 -20.30 -26.80 5.11
N ALA A 230 -20.75 -28.03 4.83
CA ALA A 230 -22.19 -28.33 4.79
C ALA A 230 -22.89 -28.09 6.13
N GLY A 231 -22.20 -28.39 7.24
CA GLY A 231 -22.65 -28.08 8.59
C GLY A 231 -22.80 -26.58 8.82
N GLN A 232 -21.82 -25.76 8.42
CA GLN A 232 -21.91 -24.31 8.53
C GLN A 232 -23.10 -23.79 7.75
N GLU A 233 -23.29 -24.25 6.51
CA GLU A 233 -24.45 -23.86 5.71
C GLU A 233 -25.76 -24.36 6.31
N ALA A 234 -25.78 -25.47 7.05
CA ALA A 234 -26.97 -25.88 7.80
C ALA A 234 -27.31 -24.91 8.94
N SER A 235 -26.30 -24.39 9.63
CA SER A 235 -26.47 -23.30 10.61
C SER A 235 -26.97 -22.00 9.95
N VAL A 236 -26.43 -21.63 8.77
CA VAL A 236 -26.90 -20.46 8.01
C VAL A 236 -28.38 -20.62 7.63
N ARG A 237 -28.79 -21.80 7.14
CA ARG A 237 -30.20 -22.10 6.83
C ARG A 237 -31.09 -22.04 8.10
N ALA A 238 -30.58 -22.49 9.24
CA ALA A 238 -31.29 -22.42 10.51
C ALA A 238 -31.46 -20.96 11.00
N LEU A 239 -30.48 -20.10 10.75
CA LEU A 239 -30.52 -18.67 11.05
C LEU A 239 -31.47 -17.92 10.10
N ALA A 240 -31.33 -18.14 8.79
CA ALA A 240 -32.04 -17.36 7.77
C ALA A 240 -33.50 -17.80 7.54
N GLY A 241 -33.82 -19.03 7.92
CA GLY A 241 -35.12 -19.67 7.69
C GLY A 241 -35.17 -20.48 6.39
N SER A 242 -36.09 -21.45 6.32
CA SER A 242 -36.17 -22.41 5.23
C SER A 242 -36.79 -21.84 3.94
N GLY A 243 -36.43 -22.43 2.79
CA GLY A 243 -37.10 -22.20 1.50
C GLY A 243 -36.58 -21.03 0.69
N LEU A 244 -35.44 -20.46 1.10
CA LEU A 244 -34.75 -19.42 0.34
C LEU A 244 -33.95 -20.03 -0.83
N ALA A 245 -33.66 -19.20 -1.83
CA ALA A 245 -32.83 -19.59 -2.97
C ALA A 245 -31.40 -19.87 -2.49
N GLU A 246 -30.78 -20.92 -3.03
CA GLU A 246 -29.42 -21.31 -2.69
C GLU A 246 -28.59 -21.47 -3.96
N ALA A 247 -27.36 -20.98 -3.93
CA ALA A 247 -26.39 -21.16 -5.00
C ALA A 247 -24.98 -21.29 -4.43
N SER A 248 -24.10 -21.94 -5.18
CA SER A 248 -22.70 -22.11 -4.80
C SER A 248 -21.82 -22.12 -6.03
N SER A 249 -20.69 -21.41 -5.98
CA SER A 249 -19.70 -21.46 -7.06
C SER A 249 -18.34 -20.94 -6.60
N SER A 250 -17.31 -21.15 -7.41
CA SER A 250 -16.04 -20.44 -7.23
C SER A 250 -16.13 -19.03 -7.82
N VAL A 251 -15.64 -18.04 -7.09
CA VAL A 251 -15.49 -16.64 -7.57
C VAL A 251 -14.05 -16.19 -7.45
N ASN A 252 -13.64 -15.33 -8.38
CA ASN A 252 -12.32 -14.71 -8.33
C ASN A 252 -12.38 -13.47 -7.44
N ILE A 253 -11.63 -13.50 -6.35
CA ILE A 253 -11.43 -12.37 -5.44
C ILE A 253 -10.06 -11.79 -5.70
N CYS A 254 -10.00 -10.49 -5.99
CA CYS A 254 -8.76 -9.83 -6.40
C CYS A 254 -8.47 -8.59 -5.56
N TYR A 255 -7.19 -8.32 -5.29
CA TYR A 255 -6.70 -7.05 -4.77
C TYR A 255 -5.59 -6.49 -5.66
N THR A 256 -5.30 -5.19 -5.55
CA THR A 256 -4.37 -4.48 -6.44
C THR A 256 -3.20 -3.78 -5.75
N ALA A 257 -3.10 -3.85 -4.41
CA ALA A 257 -2.15 -3.08 -3.60
C ALA A 257 -0.65 -3.29 -3.97
N VAL A 258 -0.29 -4.44 -4.54
CA VAL A 258 1.08 -4.77 -5.00
C VAL A 258 1.12 -5.26 -6.45
N GLY A 259 0.13 -4.84 -7.24
CA GLY A 259 -0.25 -5.47 -8.51
C GLY A 259 -1.49 -6.34 -8.34
N GLN A 260 -2.15 -6.68 -9.45
CA GLN A 260 -3.37 -7.48 -9.41
C GLN A 260 -3.04 -8.94 -9.06
N VAL A 261 -3.53 -9.39 -7.91
CA VAL A 261 -3.50 -10.79 -7.48
C VAL A 261 -4.94 -11.24 -7.33
N CYS A 262 -5.26 -12.44 -7.82
CA CYS A 262 -6.60 -13.01 -7.79
C CYS A 262 -6.56 -14.45 -7.27
N HIS A 263 -7.49 -14.78 -6.37
CA HIS A 263 -7.69 -16.14 -5.86
C HIS A 263 -9.10 -16.61 -6.19
N SER A 264 -9.21 -17.87 -6.64
CA SER A 264 -10.50 -18.52 -6.80
C SER A 264 -10.95 -19.07 -5.45
N ILE A 265 -12.04 -18.54 -4.90
CA ILE A 265 -12.54 -18.91 -3.57
C ILE A 265 -13.95 -19.46 -3.71
N TRP A 266 -14.22 -20.57 -3.02
CA TRP A 266 -15.53 -21.18 -3.00
C TRP A 266 -16.50 -20.32 -2.16
N HIS A 267 -17.66 -20.01 -2.72
CA HIS A 267 -18.70 -19.25 -2.02
C HIS A 267 -20.06 -19.92 -2.13
N TYR A 268 -20.89 -19.70 -1.10
CA TYR A 268 -22.31 -20.04 -1.03
C TYR A 268 -23.14 -18.77 -0.82
N THR A 269 -24.32 -18.72 -1.40
CA THR A 269 -25.35 -17.71 -1.12
C THR A 269 -26.62 -18.41 -0.70
N TYR A 270 -27.23 -17.96 0.40
CA TYR A 270 -28.53 -18.43 0.85
C TYR A 270 -29.48 -17.25 1.10
N GLY A 271 -30.56 -17.18 0.32
CA GLY A 271 -31.39 -15.99 0.22
C GLY A 271 -30.63 -14.82 -0.40
N ASP A 272 -31.11 -13.61 -0.10
CA ASP A 272 -30.57 -12.34 -0.60
C ASP A 272 -29.67 -11.62 0.41
N ARG A 273 -29.54 -12.16 1.64
CA ARG A 273 -28.84 -11.50 2.76
C ARG A 273 -27.79 -12.35 3.47
N THR A 274 -27.48 -13.56 2.98
CA THR A 274 -26.37 -14.35 3.54
C THR A 274 -25.44 -14.86 2.46
N THR A 275 -24.14 -14.68 2.67
CA THR A 275 -23.07 -15.18 1.82
C THR A 275 -21.99 -15.81 2.70
N SER A 276 -21.49 -16.98 2.32
CA SER A 276 -20.39 -17.67 3.01
C SER A 276 -19.21 -17.89 2.06
N PHE A 277 -18.00 -17.64 2.53
CA PHE A 277 -16.74 -17.91 1.84
C PHE A 277 -15.93 -18.97 2.57
N PHE A 278 -15.42 -19.94 1.82
CA PHE A 278 -14.55 -20.99 2.34
C PHE A 278 -13.19 -20.90 1.63
N MET A 279 -12.17 -20.43 2.35
CA MET A 279 -10.80 -20.29 1.82
C MET A 279 -10.03 -21.62 1.83
N ARG A 280 -10.53 -22.61 2.58
CA ARG A 280 -10.06 -24.02 2.59
C ARG A 280 -8.58 -24.19 2.89
N LEU A 281 -8.00 -23.32 3.72
CA LEU A 281 -6.60 -23.44 4.11
C LEU A 281 -6.38 -24.62 5.08
N PRO A 282 -5.19 -25.24 5.09
CA PRO A 282 -4.86 -26.29 6.05
C PRO A 282 -5.05 -25.85 7.50
N ASP A 283 -5.75 -26.68 8.29
CA ASP A 283 -5.88 -26.56 9.74
C ASP A 283 -4.51 -26.69 10.42
N GLY A 284 -4.22 -25.75 11.31
CA GLY A 284 -2.96 -25.64 12.02
C GLY A 284 -2.86 -26.52 13.26
N ASN A 285 -3.90 -27.26 13.64
CA ASN A 285 -4.05 -27.87 14.95
C ASN A 285 -4.03 -26.80 16.07
N LEU A 286 -4.27 -27.22 17.32
CA LEU A 286 -4.34 -26.32 18.48
C LEU A 286 -3.15 -25.34 18.60
N ASN A 287 -1.95 -25.78 18.22
CA ASN A 287 -0.70 -25.04 18.39
C ASN A 287 -0.07 -24.50 17.09
N GLY A 288 -0.73 -24.66 15.94
CA GLY A 288 -0.20 -24.20 14.65
C GLY A 288 0.80 -25.16 14.00
N SER A 289 1.01 -26.37 14.54
CA SER A 289 1.92 -27.36 13.95
C SER A 289 1.48 -27.87 12.58
N GLY A 290 0.19 -27.81 12.27
CA GLY A 290 -0.44 -28.50 11.15
C GLY A 290 -0.49 -30.02 11.36
N PHE A 291 -0.89 -30.73 10.30
CA PHE A 291 -1.03 -32.19 10.28
C PHE A 291 -0.12 -32.83 9.23
N ALA A 292 0.23 -34.11 9.42
CA ALA A 292 1.10 -34.82 8.49
C ALA A 292 0.51 -34.92 7.07
N SER A 293 -0.82 -35.06 6.97
CA SER A 293 -1.56 -35.11 5.71
C SER A 293 -1.51 -33.81 4.92
N THR A 294 -1.30 -32.67 5.59
CA THR A 294 -1.14 -31.35 4.97
C THR A 294 0.33 -30.93 4.85
N GLY A 295 1.26 -31.87 5.02
CA GLY A 295 2.70 -31.57 5.01
C GLY A 295 3.16 -30.70 6.18
N PHE A 296 2.35 -30.61 7.24
CA PHE A 296 2.50 -29.68 8.35
C PHE A 296 2.41 -28.21 7.93
N HIS A 297 1.83 -27.88 6.78
CA HIS A 297 1.55 -26.48 6.45
C HIS A 297 0.38 -25.95 7.28
N SER A 298 0.41 -24.67 7.64
CA SER A 298 -0.66 -24.06 8.42
C SER A 298 -0.74 -22.53 8.28
N LEU A 299 -1.93 -21.97 8.51
CA LEU A 299 -2.15 -20.52 8.51
C LEU A 299 -1.23 -19.75 9.49
N PRO A 300 -0.99 -20.23 10.73
CA PRO A 300 -0.06 -19.58 11.66
C PRO A 300 1.39 -19.62 11.19
N LYS A 301 1.80 -20.66 10.46
CA LYS A 301 3.15 -20.72 9.88
C LYS A 301 3.31 -19.75 8.71
N LEU A 302 2.27 -19.54 7.90
CA LEU A 302 2.26 -18.48 6.88
C LEU A 302 2.39 -17.09 7.54
N ARG A 303 1.59 -16.82 8.58
CA ARG A 303 1.67 -15.58 9.36
C ARG A 303 3.06 -15.32 9.91
N ASP A 304 3.66 -16.34 10.53
CA ASP A 304 4.96 -16.25 11.19
C ASP A 304 6.15 -16.29 10.20
N GLY A 305 5.90 -16.41 8.89
CA GLY A 305 6.94 -16.52 7.86
C GLY A 305 7.72 -17.84 7.88
N ARG A 306 7.17 -18.88 8.50
CA ARG A 306 7.74 -20.25 8.52
C ARG A 306 7.33 -21.06 7.30
N ASP A 307 6.13 -20.81 6.79
CA ASP A 307 5.72 -21.23 5.45
C ASP A 307 5.84 -20.03 4.51
N LEU A 308 6.47 -20.23 3.35
CA LEU A 308 6.58 -19.21 2.30
C LEU A 308 5.32 -19.13 1.44
N THR A 309 4.57 -20.22 1.37
CA THR A 309 3.32 -20.32 0.61
C THR A 309 2.36 -21.22 1.36
N LEU A 310 1.06 -21.00 1.19
CA LEU A 310 0.02 -21.88 1.71
C LEU A 310 -1.02 -22.13 0.63
N THR A 311 -1.24 -23.39 0.28
CA THR A 311 -2.19 -23.80 -0.77
C THR A 311 -3.45 -24.35 -0.13
N ALA A 312 -4.61 -23.93 -0.64
CA ALA A 312 -5.91 -24.47 -0.23
C ALA A 312 -5.97 -25.98 -0.52
N LEU A 313 -6.71 -26.74 0.30
CA LEU A 313 -6.74 -28.21 0.23
C LEU A 313 -7.30 -28.75 -1.09
N ASP A 314 -8.11 -27.96 -1.80
CA ASP A 314 -8.65 -28.27 -3.12
C ASP A 314 -7.80 -27.71 -4.28
N ASN A 315 -6.66 -27.10 -3.98
CA ASN A 315 -5.77 -26.40 -4.91
C ASN A 315 -6.40 -25.21 -5.66
N SER A 316 -7.50 -24.65 -5.14
CA SER A 316 -8.19 -23.50 -5.75
C SER A 316 -7.38 -22.20 -5.68
N ALA A 317 -6.58 -22.04 -4.63
CA ALA A 317 -5.77 -20.85 -4.35
C ALA A 317 -4.42 -21.22 -3.71
N THR A 318 -3.39 -20.40 -3.95
CA THR A 318 -2.11 -20.47 -3.25
C THR A 318 -1.69 -19.08 -2.83
N TYR A 319 -1.60 -18.87 -1.52
CA TYR A 319 -1.21 -17.61 -0.92
C TYR A 319 0.30 -17.57 -0.78
N VAL A 320 0.96 -16.58 -1.38
CA VAL A 320 2.43 -16.51 -1.47
C VAL A 320 3.08 -15.67 -0.38
N SER A 321 2.30 -15.13 0.54
CA SER A 321 2.77 -14.42 1.72
C SER A 321 1.64 -14.21 2.73
N TRP A 322 1.98 -13.76 3.94
CA TRP A 322 0.98 -13.29 4.90
C TRP A 322 0.14 -12.11 4.36
N ALA A 323 0.78 -11.19 3.63
CA ALA A 323 0.09 -10.07 3.00
C ALA A 323 -0.91 -10.52 1.94
N ASP A 324 -0.55 -11.54 1.17
CA ASP A 324 -1.45 -12.12 0.19
C ASP A 324 -2.73 -12.65 0.85
N PHE A 325 -2.61 -13.33 1.99
CA PHE A 325 -3.77 -13.81 2.74
C PHE A 325 -4.66 -12.67 3.26
N TYR A 326 -4.12 -11.71 4.03
CA TYR A 326 -4.97 -10.69 4.62
C TYR A 326 -5.51 -9.69 3.58
N LEU A 327 -4.80 -9.42 2.48
CA LEU A 327 -5.31 -8.59 1.39
C LEU A 327 -6.41 -9.29 0.61
N THR A 328 -6.33 -10.61 0.46
CA THR A 328 -7.44 -11.40 -0.10
C THR A 328 -8.66 -11.33 0.80
N LEU A 329 -8.47 -11.47 2.12
CA LEU A 329 -9.54 -11.33 3.10
C LEU A 329 -10.19 -9.95 3.03
N GLN A 330 -9.40 -8.88 2.97
CA GLN A 330 -9.90 -7.51 2.74
C GLN A 330 -10.69 -7.41 1.44
N ALA A 331 -10.20 -8.01 0.35
CA ALA A 331 -10.89 -8.00 -0.93
C ALA A 331 -12.23 -8.74 -0.90
N ILE A 332 -12.37 -9.85 -0.14
CA ILE A 332 -13.66 -10.49 0.10
C ILE A 332 -14.61 -9.47 0.75
N VAL A 333 -14.18 -8.83 1.84
CA VAL A 333 -15.00 -7.82 2.54
C VAL A 333 -15.42 -6.70 1.60
N SER A 334 -14.46 -6.06 0.93
CA SER A 334 -14.72 -4.90 0.05
C SER A 334 -15.51 -5.24 -1.22
N THR A 335 -15.62 -6.52 -1.59
CA THR A 335 -16.46 -6.94 -2.73
C THR A 335 -17.94 -6.95 -2.37
N TYR A 336 -18.28 -7.21 -1.11
CA TYR A 336 -19.67 -7.43 -0.67
C TYR A 336 -20.17 -6.36 0.29
N ALA A 337 -19.34 -5.92 1.21
CA ALA A 337 -19.68 -4.96 2.25
C ALA A 337 -19.07 -3.57 1.97
N PRO A 338 -19.81 -2.47 2.18
CA PRO A 338 -19.29 -1.11 2.01
C PRO A 338 -18.04 -0.81 2.84
N TYR A 339 -17.14 0.03 2.32
CA TYR A 339 -15.98 0.56 3.06
C TYR A 339 -16.33 1.84 3.82
N ASP A 340 -17.27 1.74 4.76
CA ASP A 340 -17.70 2.85 5.60
C ASP A 340 -18.24 2.36 6.96
N SER A 341 -18.83 3.25 7.75
CA SER A 341 -19.32 2.94 9.10
C SER A 341 -20.60 2.09 9.14
N THR A 342 -21.18 1.72 8.00
CA THR A 342 -22.36 0.83 7.92
C THR A 342 -21.98 -0.65 7.91
N THR A 343 -20.69 -0.97 7.82
CA THR A 343 -20.16 -2.33 7.92
C THR A 343 -19.52 -2.57 9.28
N TRP A 344 -19.82 -3.72 9.88
CA TRP A 344 -19.20 -4.25 11.08
C TRP A 344 -18.37 -5.49 10.77
N ILE A 345 -17.14 -5.52 11.30
CA ILE A 345 -16.26 -6.69 11.22
C ILE A 345 -16.22 -7.38 12.59
N ASN A 346 -16.68 -8.62 12.60
CA ASN A 346 -16.77 -9.52 13.74
C ASN A 346 -15.71 -10.61 13.61
N ALA A 347 -14.80 -10.75 14.58
CA ALA A 347 -13.65 -11.67 14.48
C ALA A 347 -13.16 -12.20 15.84
N PRO A 348 -12.30 -13.24 15.87
CA PRO A 348 -11.69 -13.71 17.11
C PRO A 348 -10.81 -12.63 17.76
N GLU A 349 -10.71 -12.66 19.09
CA GLU A 349 -9.99 -11.69 19.89
C GLU A 349 -8.46 -11.74 19.67
N PHE A 350 -7.86 -10.59 19.34
CA PHE A 350 -6.43 -10.47 19.10
C PHE A 350 -5.63 -10.19 20.38
N ASP A 351 -6.26 -9.69 21.46
CA ASP A 351 -5.60 -9.50 22.75
C ASP A 351 -5.26 -10.85 23.39
N ARG A 352 -3.97 -11.17 23.38
CA ARG A 352 -3.41 -12.43 23.89
C ARG A 352 -3.73 -12.68 25.36
N ALA A 353 -3.90 -11.63 26.17
CA ALA A 353 -4.27 -11.79 27.57
C ALA A 353 -5.72 -12.29 27.74
N MET A 354 -6.60 -11.96 26.79
CA MET A 354 -8.00 -12.40 26.82
C MET A 354 -8.17 -13.83 26.29
N VAL A 355 -7.42 -14.21 25.25
CA VAL A 355 -7.53 -15.54 24.61
C VAL A 355 -6.66 -16.64 25.24
N THR A 356 -5.76 -16.29 26.16
CA THR A 356 -5.00 -17.29 26.95
C THR A 356 -5.80 -17.73 28.17
N GLY A 357 -5.85 -19.03 28.48
CA GLY A 357 -6.54 -19.55 29.66
C GLY A 357 -6.06 -18.93 30.97
N GLY A 358 -6.99 -18.45 31.79
CA GLY A 358 -6.72 -17.79 33.06
C GLY A 358 -6.35 -18.77 34.18
N PRO A 359 -5.89 -18.26 35.33
CA PRO A 359 -5.40 -19.10 36.44
C PRO A 359 -6.46 -20.02 37.06
N ASN A 360 -7.75 -19.73 36.84
CA ASN A 360 -8.88 -20.47 37.40
C ASN A 360 -9.75 -21.14 36.32
N SER A 361 -9.22 -21.36 35.11
CA SER A 361 -9.90 -22.16 34.08
C SER A 361 -9.57 -23.64 34.23
N ASP A 362 -10.30 -24.51 33.52
CA ASP A 362 -9.97 -25.93 33.42
C ASP A 362 -8.68 -26.18 32.60
N CYS A 363 -8.13 -25.13 31.97
CA CYS A 363 -6.89 -25.16 31.20
C CYS A 363 -6.03 -23.91 31.49
N PRO A 364 -5.45 -23.77 32.69
CA PRO A 364 -4.69 -22.58 33.05
C PRO A 364 -3.45 -22.43 32.17
N SER A 365 -3.23 -21.23 31.64
CA SER A 365 -2.12 -20.90 30.73
C SER A 365 -2.14 -21.63 29.38
N CYS A 366 -3.24 -22.32 29.03
CA CYS A 366 -3.38 -22.88 27.71
C CYS A 366 -3.40 -21.75 26.67
N PRO A 367 -2.56 -21.84 25.62
CA PRO A 367 -2.56 -20.84 24.58
C PRO A 367 -3.89 -20.86 23.83
N GLY A 368 -4.28 -19.71 23.26
CA GLY A 368 -5.38 -19.67 22.30
C GLY A 368 -5.08 -20.55 21.08
N HIS A 369 -6.12 -21.01 20.40
CA HIS A 369 -5.98 -21.82 19.19
C HIS A 369 -5.23 -21.05 18.12
N ALA A 370 -4.15 -21.63 17.58
CA ALA A 370 -3.23 -20.88 16.73
C ALA A 370 -3.89 -20.30 15.48
N ASP A 371 -4.83 -21.01 14.85
CA ASP A 371 -5.56 -20.52 13.67
C ASP A 371 -6.48 -19.33 14.02
N HIS A 372 -7.14 -19.36 15.18
CA HIS A 372 -7.95 -18.24 15.67
C HIS A 372 -7.08 -17.00 15.87
N LEU A 373 -5.89 -17.18 16.48
CA LEU A 373 -4.93 -16.10 16.66
C LEU A 373 -4.45 -15.54 15.32
N ALA A 374 -4.26 -16.39 14.30
CA ALA A 374 -3.84 -15.95 12.98
C ALA A 374 -4.96 -15.18 12.26
N VAL A 375 -6.20 -15.65 12.31
CA VAL A 375 -7.37 -14.92 11.78
C VAL A 375 -7.54 -13.58 12.50
N ALA A 376 -7.43 -13.56 13.84
CA ALA A 376 -7.49 -12.33 14.63
C ALA A 376 -6.41 -11.31 14.18
N ASP A 377 -5.20 -11.78 13.89
CA ASP A 377 -4.12 -10.92 13.39
C ASP A 377 -4.39 -10.40 11.98
N ALA A 378 -4.93 -11.23 11.07
CA ALA A 378 -5.28 -10.81 9.71
C ALA A 378 -6.37 -9.75 9.72
N VAL A 379 -7.42 -9.97 10.53
CA VAL A 379 -8.50 -9.00 10.71
C VAL A 379 -7.95 -7.73 11.38
N TYR A 380 -7.07 -7.85 12.38
CA TYR A 380 -6.43 -6.68 12.97
C TYR A 380 -5.68 -5.86 11.93
N GLN A 381 -4.91 -6.48 11.02
CA GLN A 381 -4.20 -5.77 9.95
C GLN A 381 -5.16 -4.93 9.12
N ILE A 382 -6.24 -5.53 8.62
CA ILE A 382 -7.13 -4.86 7.66
C ILE A 382 -8.12 -3.90 8.32
N THR A 383 -8.30 -3.97 9.64
CA THR A 383 -9.24 -3.14 10.40
C THR A 383 -8.50 -2.10 11.24
N VAL A 384 -8.01 -2.48 12.42
CA VAL A 384 -7.34 -1.60 13.38
C VAL A 384 -6.03 -1.06 12.82
N GLY A 385 -5.20 -1.92 12.21
CA GLY A 385 -3.91 -1.56 11.65
C GLY A 385 -3.99 -0.53 10.52
N LEU A 386 -5.04 -0.60 9.70
CA LEU A 386 -5.32 0.36 8.62
C LEU A 386 -6.20 1.53 9.05
N ASN A 387 -6.68 1.57 10.29
CA ASN A 387 -7.69 2.53 10.74
C ASN A 387 -8.91 2.57 9.79
N ALA A 388 -9.41 1.38 9.43
CA ALA A 388 -10.57 1.22 8.56
C ALA A 388 -11.83 1.87 9.19
N PRO A 389 -12.78 2.37 8.37
CA PRO A 389 -13.98 3.06 8.85
C PRO A 389 -15.04 2.13 9.44
N TRP A 390 -14.83 0.81 9.36
CA TRP A 390 -15.75 -0.21 9.85
C TRP A 390 -15.92 -0.19 11.37
N GLY A 391 -17.13 -0.54 11.81
CA GLY A 391 -17.37 -1.02 13.16
C GLY A 391 -16.60 -2.31 13.42
N ARG A 392 -16.17 -2.55 14.65
CA ARG A 392 -15.27 -3.66 14.99
C ARG A 392 -15.71 -4.32 16.29
N ALA A 393 -15.88 -5.64 16.25
CA ALA A 393 -16.24 -6.46 17.39
C ALA A 393 -15.33 -7.69 17.43
N PHE A 394 -14.58 -7.83 18.53
CA PHE A 394 -13.64 -8.92 18.74
C PHE A 394 -14.13 -9.84 19.85
N PHE A 395 -14.33 -11.12 19.52
CA PHE A 395 -14.97 -12.10 20.39
C PHE A 395 -13.94 -13.00 21.06
N VAL A 396 -14.08 -13.15 22.38
CA VAL A 396 -13.32 -14.16 23.13
C VAL A 396 -13.84 -15.54 22.74
N ASP A 397 -12.94 -16.51 22.56
CA ASP A 397 -13.24 -17.82 21.99
C ASP A 397 -12.98 -18.97 23.00
N TYR A 398 -11.85 -19.66 22.87
CA TYR A 398 -11.45 -20.86 23.59
C TYR A 398 -11.52 -20.77 25.13
N PRO A 399 -11.10 -19.65 25.77
CA PRO A 399 -11.23 -19.53 27.22
C PRO A 399 -12.66 -19.71 27.73
N MET A 400 -13.68 -19.39 26.94
CA MET A 400 -15.07 -19.56 27.33
C MET A 400 -15.48 -21.04 27.40
N GLY A 401 -14.94 -21.89 26.53
CA GLY A 401 -15.20 -23.33 26.54
C GLY A 401 -14.53 -24.07 27.69
N TRP A 402 -13.42 -23.54 28.24
CA TRP A 402 -12.69 -24.09 29.39
C TRP A 402 -13.18 -23.61 30.76
N ASN A 403 -14.41 -23.10 30.84
CA ASN A 403 -15.02 -22.65 32.10
C ASN A 403 -14.17 -21.59 32.85
N ASP A 404 -13.53 -20.68 32.12
CA ASP A 404 -12.73 -19.63 32.73
C ASP A 404 -13.60 -18.62 33.50
N THR A 405 -13.31 -18.45 34.80
CA THR A 405 -14.07 -17.56 35.69
C THR A 405 -14.03 -16.07 35.30
N ARG A 406 -13.10 -15.66 34.43
CA ARG A 406 -13.10 -14.29 33.85
C ARG A 406 -14.31 -14.06 32.94
N TYR A 407 -14.88 -15.14 32.42
CA TYR A 407 -15.98 -15.15 31.47
C TYR A 407 -17.14 -15.98 32.04
N PRO A 408 -17.84 -15.51 33.10
CA PRO A 408 -19.00 -16.22 33.64
C PRO A 408 -20.14 -16.36 32.62
N ALA A 409 -21.11 -17.25 32.84
CA ALA A 409 -22.30 -17.32 32.00
C ALA A 409 -23.02 -15.95 31.97
N ASN A 410 -23.34 -15.45 30.77
CA ASN A 410 -24.00 -14.16 30.56
C ASN A 410 -25.15 -14.19 29.55
N LEU A 411 -25.43 -15.35 28.94
CA LEU A 411 -26.57 -15.54 28.06
C LEU A 411 -27.78 -16.08 28.83
N ASP A 412 -28.96 -15.55 28.52
CA ASP A 412 -30.23 -16.07 29.04
C ASP A 412 -30.67 -17.36 28.32
N ALA A 413 -31.78 -17.95 28.77
CA ALA A 413 -32.28 -19.21 28.20
C ALA A 413 -32.67 -19.10 26.71
N THR A 414 -33.09 -17.93 26.24
CA THR A 414 -33.47 -17.70 24.83
C THR A 414 -32.23 -17.64 23.97
N MET A 415 -31.25 -16.83 24.38
CA MET A 415 -29.96 -16.67 23.71
C MET A 415 -29.19 -18.00 23.64
N TYR A 416 -29.16 -18.73 24.75
CA TYR A 416 -28.62 -20.09 24.81
C TYR A 416 -29.30 -21.02 23.79
N ALA A 417 -30.64 -21.00 23.74
CA ALA A 417 -31.39 -21.89 22.85
C ALA A 417 -31.14 -21.58 21.36
N ILE A 418 -31.06 -20.30 20.98
CA ILE A 418 -30.70 -19.86 19.62
C ILE A 418 -29.32 -20.38 19.25
N LYS A 419 -28.32 -20.04 20.07
CA LYS A 419 -26.93 -20.40 19.86
C LYS A 419 -26.73 -21.91 19.73
N LYS A 420 -27.29 -22.67 20.68
CA LYS A 420 -27.27 -24.13 20.65
C LYS A 420 -27.96 -24.69 19.41
N SER A 421 -29.08 -24.11 18.97
CA SER A 421 -29.79 -24.61 17.79
C SER A 421 -28.94 -24.53 16.51
N PHE A 422 -28.14 -23.47 16.35
CA PHE A 422 -27.24 -23.34 15.21
C PHE A 422 -26.10 -24.35 15.25
N PHE A 423 -25.50 -24.58 16.43
CA PHE A 423 -24.49 -25.62 16.58
C PHE A 423 -25.08 -27.03 16.39
N MET A 424 -26.31 -27.29 16.84
CA MET A 424 -26.93 -28.59 16.61
C MET A 424 -27.22 -28.82 15.12
N ALA A 425 -27.64 -27.79 14.36
CA ALA A 425 -27.78 -27.89 12.90
C ALA A 425 -26.45 -28.25 12.21
N TYR A 426 -25.34 -27.67 12.70
CA TYR A 426 -23.98 -27.99 12.28
C TYR A 426 -23.63 -29.47 12.57
N SER A 427 -23.68 -29.87 13.84
CA SER A 427 -23.30 -31.20 14.30
C SER A 427 -24.18 -32.30 13.70
N ASP A 428 -25.49 -32.09 13.58
CA ASP A 428 -26.42 -33.08 13.00
C ASP A 428 -26.13 -33.32 11.51
N THR A 429 -25.72 -32.28 10.78
CA THR A 429 -25.35 -32.40 9.37
C THR A 429 -24.05 -33.17 9.19
N ILE A 430 -23.02 -32.86 9.99
CA ILE A 430 -21.75 -33.61 9.98
C ILE A 430 -22.01 -35.08 10.32
N LYS A 431 -22.83 -35.35 11.34
CA LYS A 431 -23.23 -36.70 11.73
C LYS A 431 -23.93 -37.44 10.60
N ALA A 432 -24.84 -36.78 9.89
CA ALA A 432 -25.53 -37.40 8.76
C ALA A 432 -24.57 -37.76 7.61
N MET A 433 -23.54 -36.95 7.38
CA MET A 433 -22.60 -37.14 6.27
C MET A 433 -21.44 -38.10 6.60
N THR A 434 -21.00 -38.12 7.86
CA THR A 434 -19.76 -38.79 8.27
C THR A 434 -19.97 -39.88 9.31
N GLY A 435 -21.13 -39.90 9.98
CA GLY A 435 -21.40 -40.73 11.15
C GLY A 435 -20.77 -40.22 12.44
N PHE A 436 -20.03 -39.11 12.40
CA PHE A 436 -19.39 -38.50 13.56
C PHE A 436 -20.32 -37.50 14.24
N ASP A 437 -20.59 -37.73 15.52
CA ASP A 437 -21.41 -36.83 16.34
C ASP A 437 -20.49 -35.90 17.15
N GLU A 438 -20.30 -34.69 16.64
CA GLU A 438 -19.35 -33.72 17.18
C GLU A 438 -19.77 -33.17 18.54
N TYR A 439 -21.09 -33.01 18.73
CA TYR A 439 -21.66 -32.66 20.03
C TYR A 439 -21.34 -33.72 21.09
N LEU A 440 -21.45 -35.02 20.76
CA LEU A 440 -21.21 -36.13 21.69
C LEU A 440 -19.76 -36.65 21.72
N TYR A 441 -18.84 -36.06 20.97
CA TYR A 441 -17.50 -36.60 20.82
C TYR A 441 -16.60 -36.38 22.07
N GLY A 442 -16.43 -37.40 22.90
CA GLY A 442 -15.46 -37.36 24.01
C GLY A 442 -15.86 -36.39 25.12
N TRP A 443 -14.96 -35.47 25.50
CA TRP A 443 -15.20 -34.47 26.56
C TRP A 443 -15.91 -33.20 26.06
N THR A 444 -16.32 -33.17 24.78
CA THR A 444 -16.73 -31.93 24.11
C THR A 444 -18.09 -31.40 24.57
N VAL A 445 -19.01 -32.23 25.05
CA VAL A 445 -20.33 -31.73 25.55
C VAL A 445 -20.15 -30.62 26.58
N GLN A 446 -19.26 -30.79 27.56
CA GLN A 446 -19.03 -29.76 28.57
C GLN A 446 -18.43 -28.49 27.95
N PHE A 447 -17.54 -28.65 26.97
CA PHE A 447 -16.92 -27.54 26.25
C PHE A 447 -17.98 -26.75 25.46
N TRP A 448 -18.81 -27.44 24.68
CA TRP A 448 -19.90 -26.84 23.90
C TRP A 448 -20.93 -26.15 24.80
N GLU A 449 -21.40 -26.82 25.84
CA GLU A 449 -22.36 -26.25 26.80
C GLU A 449 -21.79 -25.02 27.50
N ASN A 450 -20.50 -25.01 27.82
CA ASN A 450 -19.85 -23.83 28.37
C ASN A 450 -19.87 -22.65 27.39
N SER A 451 -19.58 -22.89 26.11
CA SER A 451 -19.64 -21.86 25.07
C SER A 451 -21.07 -21.36 24.83
N PHE A 452 -22.08 -22.23 24.90
CA PHE A 452 -23.48 -21.84 24.65
C PHE A 452 -24.05 -20.89 25.70
N HIS A 453 -23.47 -20.84 26.90
CA HIS A 453 -23.91 -19.95 27.97
C HIS A 453 -23.22 -18.58 27.96
N ARG A 454 -22.30 -18.35 27.02
CA ARG A 454 -21.36 -17.23 27.10
C ARG A 454 -21.23 -16.51 25.75
N GLU A 455 -21.08 -15.19 25.80
CA GLU A 455 -20.65 -14.37 24.66
C GLU A 455 -19.92 -13.13 25.19
N TYR A 456 -18.64 -12.99 24.87
CA TYR A 456 -17.81 -11.89 25.34
C TYR A 456 -17.17 -11.17 24.17
N VAL A 457 -17.54 -9.90 24.00
CA VAL A 457 -17.14 -9.08 22.87
C VAL A 457 -16.47 -7.80 23.34
N ARG A 458 -15.41 -7.40 22.63
CA ARG A 458 -14.75 -6.11 22.77
C ARG A 458 -14.99 -5.28 21.51
N VAL A 459 -15.72 -4.18 21.67
CA VAL A 459 -15.97 -3.20 20.61
C VAL A 459 -14.89 -2.12 20.67
N ILE A 460 -14.30 -1.76 19.51
CA ILE A 460 -13.18 -0.82 19.40
C ILE A 460 -13.53 0.35 18.50
#